data_AF-A0A965P275-F1
#
_entry.id   AF-A0A965P275-F1
#
_cell.length_a   1.000
_cell.length_b   1.000
_cell.length_c   1.000
_cell.angle_alpha   90.00
_cell.angle_beta   90.00
_cell.angle_gamma   90.00
#
_symmetry.space_group_name_H-M   'P 1'
#
loop_
_entity.id
_entity.type
_entity.pdbx_description
1 polymer ?
#
loop_
_entity_poly.entity_id
_entity_poly.type
_entity_poly.pdbx_seq_one_letter_code
_entity_poly.pdbx_strand_id
1 'polypeptide(L)'
;MNDLDLDEIERRANAATPGPWTGKVNSCVEAADEAVFETGCGCCTDSTLSEENATFIAAARTDVPALIARVRELEAERDGYARSHAILRAIHGALTDALPSTPIPALDSFDVVEMVRAAARAMAEDECAEMRAMLADAHRELATIEAITVSPSGVDGLIELVNRIGQKLESSK
;
A
#
# COMPACT_ATOMS: atom_id res chain seq x y z
N MET A 1 -10.60 15.90 9.79
CA MET A 1 -11.06 14.84 10.71
C MET A 1 -9.82 14.34 11.42
N ASN A 2 -9.88 14.19 12.74
CA ASN A 2 -8.74 13.64 13.48
C ASN A 2 -8.51 12.21 13.01
N ASP A 3 -7.26 11.82 12.81
CA ASP A 3 -6.92 10.45 12.49
C ASP A 3 -7.36 9.57 13.67
N LEU A 4 -8.18 8.55 13.39
CA LEU A 4 -8.63 7.61 14.42
C LEU A 4 -7.48 6.65 14.69
N ASP A 5 -6.93 6.69 15.91
CA ASP A 5 -5.87 5.77 16.32
C ASP A 5 -6.47 4.37 16.60
N LEU A 6 -6.60 3.57 15.53
CA LEU A 6 -7.15 2.23 15.60
C LEU A 6 -6.26 1.27 16.39
N ASP A 7 -4.94 1.47 16.37
CA ASP A 7 -3.99 0.66 17.12
C ASP A 7 -4.18 0.85 18.63
N GLU A 8 -4.36 2.09 19.10
CA GLU A 8 -4.63 2.38 20.51
C GLU A 8 -6.02 1.90 20.96
N ILE A 9 -7.05 1.98 20.10
CA ILE A 9 -8.37 1.42 20.41
C ILE A 9 -8.28 -0.10 20.50
N GLU A 10 -7.60 -0.76 19.56
CA GLU A 10 -7.42 -2.21 19.55
C GLU A 10 -6.62 -2.68 20.76
N ARG A 11 -5.55 -1.97 21.12
CA ARG A 11 -4.76 -2.26 22.32
C ARG A 11 -5.62 -2.22 23.59
N ARG A 12 -6.48 -1.20 23.74
CA ARG A 12 -7.42 -1.10 24.87
C ARG A 12 -8.45 -2.23 24.87
N ALA A 13 -8.99 -2.58 23.70
CA ALA A 13 -9.94 -3.69 23.57
C ALA A 13 -9.30 -5.05 23.91
N ASN A 14 -8.05 -5.28 23.50
CA ASN A 14 -7.31 -6.51 23.76
C ASN A 14 -6.80 -6.62 25.20
N ALA A 15 -6.59 -5.49 25.89
CA ALA A 15 -6.24 -5.48 27.31
C ALA A 15 -7.40 -5.87 28.23
N ALA A 16 -8.63 -5.84 27.74
CA ALA A 16 -9.81 -6.28 28.48
C ALA A 16 -9.88 -7.82 28.59
N THR A 17 -10.40 -8.31 29.73
CA THR A 17 -10.66 -9.75 29.97
C THR A 17 -11.32 -10.40 28.75
N PRO A 18 -10.89 -11.60 28.32
CA PRO A 18 -11.52 -12.31 27.22
C PRO A 18 -13.04 -12.46 27.41
N GLY A 19 -13.79 -12.30 26.32
CA GLY A 19 -15.24 -12.47 26.29
C GLY A 19 -15.67 -13.93 26.09
N PRO A 20 -16.99 -14.19 25.96
CA PRO A 20 -18.07 -13.20 25.98
C PRO A 20 -18.33 -12.66 27.39
N TRP A 21 -18.70 -11.39 27.49
CA TRP A 21 -19.13 -10.79 28.76
C TRP A 21 -20.65 -10.86 28.88
N THR A 22 -21.14 -11.00 30.12
CA THR A 22 -22.57 -10.83 30.43
C THR A 22 -22.76 -9.56 31.24
N GLY A 23 -23.66 -8.68 30.80
CA GLY A 23 -24.04 -7.50 31.57
C GLY A 23 -25.03 -7.88 32.67
N LYS A 24 -24.77 -7.47 33.91
CA LYS A 24 -25.70 -7.67 35.03
C LYS A 24 -25.82 -6.37 35.86
N VAL A 25 -26.95 -6.22 36.55
CA VAL A 25 -27.21 -5.12 37.49
C VAL A 25 -27.58 -5.69 38.86
N ASN A 26 -27.09 -5.06 39.94
CA ASN A 26 -27.46 -5.38 41.33
C ASN A 26 -27.36 -6.87 41.67
N SER A 27 -26.43 -7.57 41.06
CA SER A 27 -26.44 -9.03 41.04
C SER A 27 -25.63 -9.65 42.18
N CYS A 28 -24.96 -8.82 43.00
CA CYS A 28 -24.13 -9.25 44.13
C CYS A 28 -23.27 -10.47 43.76
N VAL A 29 -22.70 -10.46 42.56
CA VAL A 29 -22.14 -11.68 41.98
C VAL A 29 -20.86 -12.01 42.71
N GLU A 30 -20.87 -13.10 43.47
CA GLU A 30 -19.66 -13.81 43.92
C GLU A 30 -19.09 -14.61 42.73
N ALA A 31 -18.87 -13.98 41.57
CA ALA A 31 -18.39 -14.70 40.39
C ALA A 31 -16.86 -14.82 40.45
N ALA A 32 -16.38 -15.97 40.92
CA ALA A 32 -14.98 -16.34 40.74
C ALA A 32 -14.67 -16.71 39.27
N ASP A 33 -15.67 -17.19 38.49
CA ASP A 33 -15.44 -17.85 37.20
C ASP A 33 -16.26 -17.31 36.00
N GLU A 34 -17.14 -16.30 36.16
CA GLU A 34 -17.91 -15.71 35.04
C GLU A 34 -17.33 -14.35 34.63
N ALA A 35 -17.14 -14.12 33.32
CA ALA A 35 -16.79 -12.81 32.78
C ALA A 35 -18.01 -11.87 32.80
N VAL A 36 -18.28 -11.28 33.96
CA VAL A 36 -19.41 -10.38 34.19
C VAL A 36 -18.93 -8.93 34.21
N PHE A 37 -19.67 -8.06 33.54
CA PHE A 37 -19.57 -6.63 33.77
C PHE A 37 -20.76 -6.17 34.62
N GLU A 38 -20.48 -5.68 35.82
CA GLU A 38 -21.48 -5.12 36.73
C GLU A 38 -21.30 -3.59 36.76
N THR A 39 -22.36 -2.86 36.39
CA THR A 39 -22.35 -1.38 36.42
C THR A 39 -22.41 -0.84 37.84
N GLY A 40 -22.80 -1.65 38.83
CA GLY A 40 -22.89 -1.25 40.21
C GLY A 40 -23.22 -2.36 41.21
N CYS A 41 -22.59 -2.31 42.39
CA CYS A 41 -22.99 -3.12 43.54
C CYS A 41 -24.20 -2.43 44.18
N GLY A 42 -25.39 -3.01 44.06
CA GLY A 42 -26.69 -2.38 44.33
C GLY A 42 -26.94 -1.75 45.71
N CYS A 43 -25.96 -1.77 46.62
CA CYS A 43 -25.96 -0.99 47.86
C CYS A 43 -25.35 0.42 47.74
N CYS A 44 -24.57 0.71 46.68
CA CYS A 44 -23.79 1.95 46.54
C CYS A 44 -23.93 2.64 45.18
N THR A 45 -24.82 2.16 44.29
CA THR A 45 -24.93 2.68 42.93
C THR A 45 -26.26 3.35 42.61
N ASP A 46 -26.18 4.33 41.71
CA ASP A 46 -27.34 5.12 41.28
C ASP A 46 -28.39 4.23 40.61
N SER A 47 -29.66 4.48 40.95
CA SER A 47 -30.85 3.91 40.32
C SER A 47 -30.92 4.12 38.80
N THR A 48 -30.11 5.00 38.23
CA THR A 48 -30.04 5.25 36.78
C THR A 48 -29.27 4.19 36.00
N LEU A 49 -28.62 3.22 36.67
CA LEU A 49 -27.93 2.13 35.99
C LEU A 49 -28.91 1.06 35.56
N SER A 50 -29.10 0.93 34.25
CA SER A 50 -30.04 -0.02 33.66
C SER A 50 -29.35 -1.27 33.12
N GLU A 51 -30.09 -2.37 33.04
CA GLU A 51 -29.64 -3.64 32.47
C GLU A 51 -29.22 -3.50 31.00
N GLU A 52 -29.87 -2.58 30.27
CA GLU A 52 -29.55 -2.26 28.88
C GLU A 52 -28.16 -1.65 28.74
N ASN A 53 -27.77 -0.72 29.63
CA ASN A 53 -26.42 -0.14 29.61
C ASN A 53 -25.36 -1.19 29.93
N ALA A 54 -25.61 -2.07 30.91
CA ALA A 54 -24.69 -3.16 31.25
C ALA A 54 -24.53 -4.14 30.07
N THR A 55 -25.63 -4.48 29.41
CA THR A 55 -25.66 -5.36 28.22
C THR A 55 -24.90 -4.74 27.06
N PHE A 56 -25.10 -3.44 26.79
CA PHE A 56 -24.39 -2.71 25.73
C PHE A 56 -22.87 -2.73 25.96
N ILE A 57 -22.41 -2.44 27.18
CA ILE A 57 -20.98 -2.45 27.52
C ILE A 57 -20.40 -3.87 27.41
N ALA A 58 -21.13 -4.89 27.86
CA ALA A 58 -20.70 -6.27 27.72
C ALA A 58 -20.57 -6.68 26.24
N ALA A 59 -21.53 -6.29 25.39
CA ALA A 59 -21.49 -6.55 23.95
C ALA A 59 -20.30 -5.85 23.26
N ALA A 60 -19.93 -4.65 23.70
CA ALA A 60 -18.81 -3.90 23.16
C ALA A 60 -17.49 -4.68 23.19
N ARG A 61 -17.32 -5.64 24.12
CA ARG A 61 -16.13 -6.52 24.17
C ARG A 61 -15.95 -7.35 22.89
N THR A 62 -17.05 -7.71 22.23
CA THR A 62 -17.05 -8.45 20.96
C THR A 62 -17.17 -7.50 19.77
N ASP A 63 -18.05 -6.50 19.89
CA ASP A 63 -18.37 -5.62 18.77
C ASP A 63 -17.22 -4.68 18.40
N VAL A 64 -16.47 -4.15 19.37
CA VAL A 64 -15.37 -3.21 19.09
C VAL A 64 -14.24 -3.87 18.28
N PRO A 65 -13.70 -5.05 18.66
CA PRO A 65 -12.73 -5.75 17.81
C PRO A 65 -13.24 -6.05 16.40
N ALA A 66 -14.51 -6.47 16.27
CA ALA A 66 -15.12 -6.74 14.97
C ALA A 66 -15.23 -5.48 14.10
N LEU A 67 -15.60 -4.35 14.70
CA LEU A 67 -15.65 -3.05 14.03
C LEU A 67 -14.27 -2.59 13.59
N ILE A 68 -13.23 -2.74 14.42
CA ILE A 68 -11.84 -2.39 14.06
C ILE A 68 -11.37 -3.21 12.86
N ALA A 69 -11.59 -4.53 12.88
CA ALA A 69 -11.27 -5.40 11.75
C ALA A 69 -11.96 -4.92 10.47
N ARG A 70 -13.25 -4.59 10.55
CA ARG A 70 -14.01 -4.09 9.40
C ARG A 70 -13.50 -2.74 8.89
N VAL A 71 -13.11 -1.83 9.78
CA VAL A 71 -12.54 -0.54 9.37
C VAL A 71 -11.20 -0.74 8.64
N ARG A 72 -10.32 -1.60 9.17
CA ARG A 72 -9.02 -1.91 8.52
C ARG A 72 -9.22 -2.49 7.11
N GLU A 73 -10.19 -3.38 6.92
CA GLU A 73 -10.56 -3.91 5.59
C GLU A 73 -10.97 -2.78 4.64
N LEU A 74 -11.86 -1.89 5.09
CA LEU A 74 -12.35 -0.77 4.29
C LEU A 74 -11.24 0.22 3.93
N GLU A 75 -10.29 0.46 4.83
CA GLU A 75 -9.12 1.30 4.55
C GLU A 75 -8.22 0.66 3.49
N ALA A 76 -7.99 -0.65 3.56
CA ALA A 76 -7.23 -1.37 2.55
C ALA A 76 -7.92 -1.32 1.17
N GLU A 77 -9.24 -1.48 1.11
CA GLU A 77 -10.03 -1.33 -0.12
C GLU A 77 -9.94 0.10 -0.68
N ARG A 78 -10.17 1.11 0.15
CA ARG A 78 -10.04 2.53 -0.21
C ARG A 78 -8.67 2.83 -0.80
N ASP A 79 -7.60 2.36 -0.17
CA ASP A 79 -6.24 2.59 -0.63
C ASP A 79 -5.96 1.86 -1.94
N GLY A 80 -6.56 0.68 -2.15
CA GLY A 80 -6.55 -0.04 -3.43
C GLY A 80 -7.19 0.77 -4.56
N TYR A 81 -8.34 1.39 -4.30
CA TYR A 81 -8.99 2.28 -5.27
C TYR A 81 -8.19 3.56 -5.53
N ALA A 82 -7.64 4.18 -4.48
CA ALA A 82 -6.81 5.36 -4.62
C ALA A 82 -5.60 5.11 -5.53
N ARG A 83 -4.91 3.96 -5.36
CA ARG A 83 -3.81 3.54 -6.25
C ARG A 83 -4.27 3.34 -7.69
N SER A 84 -5.36 2.61 -7.89
CA SER A 84 -5.92 2.36 -9.23
C SER A 84 -6.29 3.66 -9.94
N HIS A 85 -6.90 4.59 -9.21
CA HIS A 85 -7.28 5.89 -9.73
C HIS A 85 -6.07 6.77 -10.05
N ALA A 86 -5.02 6.72 -9.22
CA ALA A 86 -3.76 7.43 -9.51
C ALA A 86 -3.11 6.92 -10.79
N ILE A 87 -3.10 5.59 -11.02
CA ILE A 87 -2.59 4.98 -12.26
C ILE A 87 -3.42 5.44 -13.47
N LEU A 88 -4.75 5.34 -13.39
CA LEU A 88 -5.64 5.78 -14.46
C LEU A 88 -5.45 7.26 -14.79
N ARG A 89 -5.27 8.09 -13.77
CA ARG A 89 -5.00 9.53 -13.95
C ARG A 89 -3.66 9.79 -14.62
N ALA A 90 -2.62 9.03 -14.26
CA ALA A 90 -1.31 9.14 -14.89
C ALA A 90 -1.36 8.73 -16.36
N ILE A 91 -2.02 7.60 -16.67
CA ILE A 91 -2.25 7.14 -18.06
C ILE A 91 -3.01 8.20 -18.84
N HIS A 92 -4.09 8.75 -18.28
CA HIS A 92 -4.86 9.79 -18.93
C HIS A 92 -4.03 11.05 -19.21
N GLY A 93 -3.19 11.49 -18.26
CA GLY A 93 -2.27 12.60 -18.45
C GLY A 93 -1.27 12.33 -19.59
N ALA A 94 -0.60 11.19 -19.56
CA ALA A 94 0.37 10.80 -20.59
C ALA A 94 -0.26 10.72 -21.99
N LEU A 95 -1.47 10.16 -22.09
CA LEU A 95 -2.21 10.15 -23.36
C LEU A 95 -2.60 11.54 -23.82
N THR A 96 -3.00 12.42 -22.89
CA THR A 96 -3.35 13.81 -23.21
C THR A 96 -2.13 14.60 -23.71
N ASP A 97 -0.96 14.36 -23.13
CA ASP A 97 0.30 15.02 -23.53
C ASP A 97 0.84 14.47 -24.86
N ALA A 98 0.73 13.14 -25.08
CA ALA A 98 1.26 12.47 -26.27
C ALA A 98 0.37 12.63 -27.51
N LEU A 99 -0.94 12.80 -27.32
CA LEU A 99 -1.85 13.03 -28.44
C LEU A 99 -1.72 14.49 -28.88
N PRO A 100 -1.24 14.76 -30.12
CA PRO A 100 -1.24 16.12 -30.63
C PRO A 100 -2.66 16.68 -30.57
N SER A 101 -2.79 17.99 -30.37
CA SER A 101 -4.06 18.73 -30.32
C SER A 101 -4.88 18.69 -31.63
N THR A 102 -4.63 17.71 -32.49
CA THR A 102 -5.50 17.34 -33.60
C THR A 102 -6.91 17.10 -33.08
N PRO A 103 -7.93 17.77 -33.66
CA PRO A 103 -9.31 17.60 -33.26
C PRO A 103 -9.67 16.12 -33.36
N ILE A 104 -10.05 15.53 -32.24
CA ILE A 104 -10.51 14.15 -32.17
C ILE A 104 -11.77 14.09 -33.06
N PRO A 105 -11.74 13.38 -34.21
CA PRO A 105 -12.96 13.14 -34.97
C PRO A 105 -13.93 12.42 -34.03
N ALA A 106 -15.25 12.63 -34.17
CA ALA A 106 -16.22 12.00 -33.28
C ALA A 106 -16.09 10.47 -33.33
N LEU A 107 -15.39 9.89 -32.34
CA LEU A 107 -15.20 8.45 -32.19
C LEU A 107 -16.35 7.90 -31.34
N ASP A 108 -16.92 6.79 -31.78
CA ASP A 108 -17.81 5.97 -30.96
C ASP A 108 -16.99 5.17 -29.92
N SER A 109 -17.64 4.71 -28.86
CA SER A 109 -17.00 4.32 -27.59
C SER A 109 -16.05 3.12 -27.64
N PHE A 110 -15.87 2.48 -28.79
CA PHE A 110 -15.03 1.29 -28.96
C PHE A 110 -13.59 1.61 -29.40
N ASP A 111 -13.36 2.76 -30.04
CA ASP A 111 -12.06 3.10 -30.62
C ASP A 111 -11.01 3.55 -29.58
N VAL A 112 -11.44 4.00 -28.40
CA VAL A 112 -10.52 4.49 -27.35
C VAL A 112 -9.67 3.37 -26.77
N VAL A 113 -10.22 2.16 -26.59
CA VAL A 113 -9.46 1.03 -26.02
C VAL A 113 -8.38 0.54 -26.97
N GLU A 114 -8.66 0.47 -28.27
CA GLU A 114 -7.68 0.08 -29.28
C GLU A 114 -6.63 1.17 -29.49
N MET A 115 -7.01 2.45 -29.45
CA MET A 115 -6.06 3.56 -29.50
C MET A 115 -5.09 3.52 -28.31
N VAL A 116 -5.57 3.27 -27.09
CA VAL A 116 -4.73 3.12 -25.89
C VAL A 116 -3.82 1.90 -25.99
N ARG A 117 -4.30 0.76 -26.52
CA ARG A 117 -3.45 -0.42 -26.76
C ARG A 117 -2.37 -0.14 -27.80
N ALA A 118 -2.68 0.58 -28.87
CA ALA A 118 -1.71 0.93 -29.91
C ALA A 118 -0.63 1.87 -29.37
N ALA A 119 -1.02 2.91 -28.61
CA ALA A 119 -0.09 3.82 -27.95
C ALA A 119 0.81 3.08 -26.95
N ALA A 120 0.23 2.19 -26.11
CA ALA A 120 0.99 1.40 -25.16
C ALA A 120 2.00 0.45 -25.84
N ARG A 121 1.64 -0.15 -26.99
CA ARG A 121 2.57 -0.97 -27.78
C ARG A 121 3.73 -0.13 -28.35
N ALA A 122 3.43 1.05 -28.89
CA ALA A 122 4.45 1.93 -29.43
C ALA A 122 5.44 2.39 -28.35
N MET A 123 4.95 2.75 -27.16
CA MET A 123 5.80 3.12 -26.02
C MET A 123 6.65 1.95 -25.52
N ALA A 124 6.09 0.74 -25.44
CA ALA A 124 6.83 -0.45 -25.04
C ALA A 124 7.92 -0.85 -26.05
N GLU A 125 7.70 -0.59 -27.35
CA GLU A 125 8.71 -0.83 -28.38
C GLU A 125 9.90 0.12 -28.27
N ASP A 126 9.67 1.39 -27.94
CA ASP A 126 10.72 2.41 -27.75
C ASP A 126 11.53 2.18 -26.47
N GLU A 127 10.88 1.97 -25.32
CA GLU A 127 11.58 1.66 -24.06
C GLU A 127 12.37 0.34 -24.15
N CYS A 128 11.83 -0.66 -24.86
CA CYS A 128 12.58 -1.90 -25.11
C CYS A 128 13.77 -1.69 -26.06
N ALA A 129 13.70 -0.73 -26.99
CA ALA A 129 14.80 -0.42 -27.89
C ALA A 129 15.95 0.26 -27.12
N GLU A 130 15.61 1.19 -26.22
CA GLU A 130 16.58 1.88 -25.36
C GLU A 130 17.25 0.90 -24.37
N MET A 131 16.46 0.06 -23.68
CA MET A 131 16.98 -0.95 -22.76
C MET A 131 17.87 -1.99 -23.49
N ARG A 132 17.50 -2.40 -24.71
CA ARG A 132 18.34 -3.27 -25.54
C ARG A 132 19.64 -2.58 -25.98
N ALA A 133 19.62 -1.29 -26.27
CA ALA A 133 20.81 -0.53 -26.61
C ALA A 133 21.79 -0.43 -25.42
N MET A 134 21.27 -0.18 -24.21
CA MET A 134 22.07 -0.17 -22.98
C MET A 134 22.70 -1.54 -22.69
N LEU A 135 21.94 -2.62 -22.82
CA LEU A 135 22.45 -3.98 -22.58
C LEU A 135 23.52 -4.37 -23.61
N ALA A 136 23.36 -3.97 -24.87
CA ALA A 136 24.35 -4.17 -25.91
C ALA A 136 25.66 -3.39 -25.64
N ASP A 137 25.57 -2.19 -25.07
CA ASP A 137 26.76 -1.42 -24.67
C ASP A 137 27.48 -2.07 -23.49
N ALA A 138 26.74 -2.52 -22.47
CA ALA A 138 27.30 -3.23 -21.33
C ALA A 138 28.02 -4.52 -21.73
N HIS A 139 27.46 -5.30 -22.67
CA HIS A 139 28.13 -6.49 -23.21
C HIS A 139 29.43 -6.16 -23.97
N ARG A 140 29.50 -5.04 -24.71
CA ARG A 140 30.74 -4.60 -25.36
C ARG A 140 31.81 -4.22 -24.35
N GLU A 141 31.42 -3.56 -23.27
CA GLU A 141 32.37 -3.20 -22.20
C GLU A 141 32.91 -4.45 -21.48
N LEU A 142 32.06 -5.45 -21.19
CA LEU A 142 32.48 -6.73 -20.64
C LEU A 142 33.45 -7.49 -21.56
N ALA A 143 33.17 -7.56 -22.86
CA ALA A 143 34.08 -8.18 -23.83
C ALA A 143 35.45 -7.45 -23.91
N THR A 144 35.45 -6.13 -23.69
CA THR A 144 36.69 -5.33 -23.63
C THR A 144 37.50 -5.65 -22.37
N ILE A 145 36.84 -5.84 -21.22
CA ILE A 145 37.48 -6.28 -19.97
C ILE A 145 38.14 -7.64 -20.14
N GLU A 146 37.41 -8.62 -20.70
CA GLU A 146 37.94 -9.96 -20.94
C GLU A 146 39.19 -9.91 -21.83
N ALA A 147 39.18 -9.12 -22.90
CA ALA A 147 40.32 -8.93 -23.79
C ALA A 147 41.55 -8.31 -23.09
N ILE A 148 41.34 -7.37 -22.16
CA ILE A 148 42.42 -6.73 -21.38
C ILE A 148 43.04 -7.72 -20.37
N THR A 149 42.21 -8.54 -19.72
CA THR A 149 42.67 -9.50 -18.69
C THR A 149 43.51 -10.65 -19.22
N VAL A 150 43.52 -10.89 -20.53
CA VAL A 150 44.33 -11.94 -21.19
C VAL A 150 45.72 -11.42 -21.61
N SER A 151 45.97 -10.11 -21.55
CA SER A 151 47.26 -9.52 -21.93
C SER A 151 48.25 -9.40 -20.75
N PRO A 152 49.55 -9.75 -20.90
CA PRO A 152 50.58 -9.59 -19.86
C PRO A 152 50.83 -8.15 -19.39
N SER A 153 50.32 -7.14 -20.11
CA SER A 153 50.36 -5.72 -19.75
C SER A 153 49.05 -5.19 -19.14
N GLY A 154 48.16 -6.08 -18.68
CA GLY A 154 46.76 -5.78 -18.34
C GLY A 154 46.51 -4.70 -17.27
N VAL A 155 47.52 -4.28 -16.52
CA VAL A 155 47.40 -3.23 -15.51
C VAL A 155 47.16 -1.85 -16.14
N ASP A 156 47.85 -1.51 -17.23
CA ASP A 156 47.67 -0.22 -17.90
C ASP A 156 46.31 -0.13 -18.61
N GLY A 157 45.84 -1.25 -19.19
CA GLY A 157 44.51 -1.34 -19.80
C GLY A 157 43.37 -1.24 -18.79
N LEU A 158 43.55 -1.78 -17.58
CA LEU A 158 42.59 -1.64 -16.48
C LEU A 158 42.48 -0.18 -16.00
N ILE A 159 43.61 0.53 -15.90
CA ILE A 159 43.63 1.95 -15.50
C ILE A 159 42.90 2.82 -16.53
N GLU A 160 43.14 2.60 -17.83
CA GLU A 160 42.49 3.36 -18.90
C GLU A 160 40.97 3.08 -18.96
N LEU A 161 40.55 1.84 -18.69
CA LEU A 161 39.14 1.47 -18.63
C LEU A 161 38.42 2.13 -17.46
N VAL A 162 39.01 2.10 -16.26
CA VAL A 162 38.41 2.72 -15.05
C VAL A 162 38.23 4.23 -15.25
N ASN A 163 39.20 4.90 -15.86
CA ASN A 163 39.11 6.34 -16.17
C ASN A 163 37.97 6.64 -17.16
N ARG A 164 37.75 5.77 -18.15
CA ARG A 164 36.68 5.91 -19.14
C ARG A 164 35.28 5.74 -18.53
N ILE A 165 35.12 4.75 -17.64
CA ILE A 165 33.85 4.53 -16.91
C ILE A 165 33.56 5.71 -15.99
N GLY A 166 34.58 6.24 -15.30
CA GLY A 166 34.45 7.44 -14.46
C GLY A 166 33.94 8.65 -15.24
N GLN A 167 34.51 8.93 -16.41
CA GLN A 167 34.08 10.05 -17.26
C GLN A 167 32.65 9.89 -17.79
N LYS A 168 32.23 8.67 -18.18
CA LYS A 168 30.85 8.41 -18.61
C LYS A 168 29.84 8.69 -17.47
N LEU A 169 30.15 8.25 -16.25
CA LEU A 169 29.29 8.47 -15.06
C LEU A 169 29.17 9.94 -14.66
N GLU A 170 30.22 10.74 -14.85
CA GLU A 170 30.19 12.19 -14.62
C GLU A 170 29.40 12.94 -15.69
N SER A 171 29.42 12.48 -16.94
CA SER A 171 28.67 13.09 -18.04
C SER A 171 27.17 12.74 -18.08
N SER A 172 26.75 11.77 -17.27
CA SER A 172 25.37 11.28 -17.17
C SER A 172 24.57 11.91 -16.03
N LYS A 173 25.14 12.89 -15.32
CA LYS A 173 24.50 13.71 -14.28
C LYS A 173 24.20 15.10 -14.83
#